data_AF-A0A661STB8-F1
#
_entry.id   AF-A0A661STB8-F1
#
_cell.length_a   1.000
_cell.length_b   1.000
_cell.length_c   1.000
_cell.angle_alpha   90.00
_cell.angle_beta   90.00
_cell.angle_gamma   90.00
#
_symmetry.space_group_name_H-M   'P 1'
#
loop_
_entity.id
_entity.type
_entity.pdbx_description
1 polymer ?
#
loop_
_entity_poly.entity_id
_entity_poly.type
_entity_poly.pdbx_seq_one_letter_code
_entity_poly.pdbx_strand_id
1 'polypeptide(L)'
;MKWCCQGLKHIFEQRYDRTIFAFAEAPENVSENVSFWLGMRCVEHKELDNLRRAGFPDNMPVTINTRVPISFCPWCGKKLAKFYRKNYCQLTDPEISDEFKLEKTD
;
A
#
# COMPACT_ATOMS: atom_id res chain seq x y z
N MET A 1 11.20 -15.02 1.97
CA MET A 1 9.76 -14.98 1.65
C MET A 1 9.42 -15.90 0.48
N LYS A 2 8.23 -16.53 0.46
CA LYS A 2 7.69 -17.14 -0.75
C LYS A 2 6.58 -16.24 -1.31
N TRP A 3 6.72 -15.83 -2.57
CA TRP A 3 5.70 -15.05 -3.27
C TRP A 3 4.63 -15.96 -3.89
N CYS A 4 3.38 -15.49 -3.97
CA CYS A 4 2.32 -16.26 -4.61
C CYS A 4 2.49 -16.32 -6.13
N CYS A 5 3.12 -15.30 -6.73
CA CYS A 5 3.51 -15.19 -8.14
C CYS A 5 4.52 -14.05 -8.32
N GLN A 6 5.14 -13.95 -9.49
CA GLN A 6 6.07 -12.86 -9.82
C GLN A 6 5.38 -11.51 -9.96
N GLY A 7 4.13 -11.47 -10.45
CA GLY A 7 3.39 -10.21 -10.61
C GLY A 7 3.22 -9.46 -9.29
N LEU A 8 2.77 -10.15 -8.23
CA LEU A 8 2.62 -9.54 -6.91
C LEU A 8 3.96 -9.11 -6.30
N LYS A 9 5.04 -9.89 -6.54
CA LYS A 9 6.38 -9.51 -6.11
C LYS A 9 6.80 -8.18 -6.75
N HIS A 10 6.70 -8.12 -8.07
CA HIS A 10 7.13 -6.98 -8.86
C HIS A 10 6.44 -5.68 -8.42
N ILE A 11 5.11 -5.69 -8.31
CA ILE A 11 4.37 -4.50 -7.92
C ILE A 11 4.53 -4.12 -6.44
N PHE A 12 4.86 -5.07 -5.56
CA PHE A 12 5.24 -4.75 -4.17
C PHE A 12 6.62 -4.08 -4.09
N GLU A 13 7.58 -4.55 -4.88
CA GLU A 13 8.94 -3.99 -4.88
C GLU A 13 8.96 -2.55 -5.39
N GLN A 14 8.01 -2.17 -6.25
CA GLN A 14 7.84 -0.81 -6.77
C GLN A 14 7.00 0.11 -5.87
N ARG A 15 6.67 -0.28 -4.64
CA ARG A 15 5.76 0.48 -3.76
C ARG A 15 6.21 1.90 -3.40
N TYR A 16 7.44 2.30 -3.72
CA TYR A 16 7.93 3.66 -3.55
C TYR A 16 7.92 4.50 -4.84
N ASP A 17 7.63 3.88 -5.98
CA ASP A 17 7.57 4.54 -7.27
C ASP A 17 6.18 5.16 -7.51
N ARG A 18 6.08 5.96 -8.57
CA ARG A 18 4.80 6.43 -9.11
C ARG A 18 4.10 5.31 -9.87
N THR A 19 3.36 4.47 -9.16
CA THR A 19 2.72 3.28 -9.75
C THR A 19 1.54 2.77 -8.92
N ILE A 20 0.95 1.68 -9.39
CA ILE A 20 0.07 0.80 -8.61
C ILE A 20 0.94 -0.25 -7.90
N PHE A 21 0.74 -0.42 -6.61
CA PHE A 21 1.48 -1.38 -5.78
C PHE A 21 0.56 -2.13 -4.85
N ALA A 22 1.07 -3.22 -4.26
CA ALA A 22 0.34 -3.99 -3.26
C ALA A 22 1.02 -3.82 -1.91
N PHE A 23 0.24 -3.89 -0.85
CA PHE A 23 0.74 -3.93 0.52
C PHE A 23 -0.26 -4.64 1.42
N ALA A 24 0.19 -5.01 2.62
CA ALA A 24 -0.66 -5.52 3.68
C ALA A 24 -0.72 -4.50 4.82
N GLU A 25 -1.87 -4.38 5.47
CA GLU A 25 -1.96 -3.70 6.75
C GLU A 25 -2.10 -4.74 7.85
N ALA A 26 -1.32 -4.55 8.92
CA ALA A 26 -1.48 -5.37 10.11
C ALA A 26 -2.91 -5.22 10.64
N PRO A 27 -3.52 -6.31 11.17
CA PRO A 27 -4.82 -6.21 11.81
C PRO A 27 -4.75 -5.27 13.01
N GLU A 28 -5.78 -4.44 13.21
CA GLU A 28 -5.84 -3.52 14.35
C GLU A 28 -6.05 -4.30 15.65
N ASN A 29 -6.76 -5.44 15.57
CA ASN A 29 -7.03 -6.34 16.68
C ASN A 29 -6.49 -7.76 16.44
N VAL A 30 -6.11 -8.48 17.51
CA VAL A 30 -5.57 -9.85 17.42
C VAL A 30 -6.57 -10.85 16.78
N SER A 31 -7.86 -10.56 16.86
CA SER A 31 -8.95 -11.34 16.27
C SER A 31 -9.18 -11.08 14.78
N GLU A 32 -8.58 -10.03 14.22
CA GLU A 32 -8.79 -9.63 12.84
C GLU A 32 -7.81 -10.33 11.88
N ASN A 33 -8.27 -10.52 10.65
CA ASN A 33 -7.40 -10.99 9.59
C ASN A 33 -6.61 -9.81 9.03
N VAL A 34 -5.35 -10.07 8.66
CA VAL A 34 -4.56 -9.15 7.84
C VAL A 34 -5.36 -8.74 6.59
N SER A 35 -5.38 -7.44 6.33
CA SER A 35 -5.98 -6.87 5.12
C SER A 35 -4.88 -6.65 4.07
N PHE A 36 -5.28 -6.78 2.81
CA PHE A 36 -4.39 -6.55 1.66
C PHE A 36 -5.03 -5.51 0.76
N TRP A 37 -4.20 -4.67 0.17
CA TRP A 37 -4.64 -3.52 -0.59
C TRP A 37 -3.84 -3.39 -1.87
N LEU A 38 -4.48 -2.84 -2.91
CA LEU A 38 -3.78 -2.18 -4.00
C LEU A 38 -3.79 -0.69 -3.72
N GLY A 39 -2.60 -0.10 -3.61
CA GLY A 39 -2.42 1.34 -3.56
C GLY A 39 -2.09 1.88 -4.95
N MET A 40 -2.41 3.14 -5.19
CA MET A 40 -1.97 3.91 -6.35
C MET A 40 -1.35 5.21 -5.84
N ARG A 41 -0.20 5.58 -6.41
CA ARG A 41 0.47 6.85 -6.15
C ARG A 41 0.72 7.62 -7.44
N CYS A 42 0.38 8.91 -7.46
CA CYS A 42 0.61 9.81 -8.59
C CYS A 42 1.95 10.56 -8.56
N VAL A 43 2.70 10.46 -7.47
CA VAL A 43 4.02 11.06 -7.26
C VAL A 43 5.00 9.98 -6.80
N GLU A 44 6.31 10.11 -7.00
CA GLU A 44 7.27 9.20 -6.36
C GLU A 44 7.37 9.50 -4.85
N HIS A 45 7.54 8.48 -4.02
CA HIS A 45 7.55 8.67 -2.56
C HIS A 45 8.64 9.67 -2.10
N LYS A 46 9.82 9.62 -2.74
CA LYS A 46 10.95 10.53 -2.45
C LYS A 46 10.66 12.01 -2.77
N GLU A 47 9.67 12.30 -3.60
CA GLU A 47 9.34 13.66 -4.01
C GLU A 47 8.28 14.30 -3.10
N LEU A 48 7.59 13.52 -2.26
CA LEU A 48 6.52 13.99 -1.39
C LEU A 48 6.97 15.14 -0.48
N ASP A 49 8.14 15.02 0.15
CA ASP A 49 8.66 16.07 1.04
C ASP A 49 9.13 17.31 0.30
N ASN A 50 9.57 17.18 -0.95
CA ASN A 50 9.93 18.33 -1.77
C ASN A 50 8.67 19.09 -2.20
N LEU A 51 7.63 18.36 -2.58
CA LEU A 51 6.34 18.94 -2.95
C LEU A 51 5.66 19.62 -1.76
N ARG A 52 5.70 19.02 -0.56
CA ARG A 52 5.21 19.65 0.69
C ARG A 52 5.92 20.97 1.01
N ARG A 53 7.19 21.11 0.64
CA ARG A 53 8.00 22.31 0.87
C ARG A 53 7.94 23.34 -0.26
N ALA A 54 7.29 23.02 -1.38
CA ALA A 54 7.25 23.87 -2.57
C ALA A 54 6.38 25.13 -2.41
N GLY A 55 5.70 25.31 -1.26
CA GLY A 55 4.92 26.50 -0.96
C GLY A 55 3.58 26.55 -1.68
N PHE A 56 3.00 25.39 -2.02
CA PHE A 56 1.62 25.32 -2.49
C PHE A 56 0.67 25.81 -1.38
N PRO A 57 -0.47 26.45 -1.74
CA PRO A 57 -1.51 26.77 -0.78
C PRO A 57 -1.97 25.53 0.00
N ASP A 58 -2.23 25.66 1.30
CA ASP A 58 -2.60 24.53 2.18
C ASP A 58 -3.87 23.77 1.73
N ASN A 59 -4.71 24.42 0.91
CA ASN A 59 -5.93 23.85 0.35
C ASN A 59 -5.77 23.24 -1.05
N MET A 60 -4.55 23.19 -1.60
CA MET A 60 -4.29 22.59 -2.90
C MET A 60 -3.85 21.12 -2.72
N PRO A 61 -4.59 20.13 -3.24
CA PRO A 61 -4.15 18.75 -3.20
C PRO A 61 -2.89 18.58 -4.08
N VAL A 62 -1.78 18.21 -3.44
CA VAL A 62 -0.46 18.10 -4.08
C VAL A 62 -0.19 16.69 -4.63
N THR A 63 -0.91 15.69 -4.11
CA THR A 63 -0.86 14.31 -4.59
C THR A 63 -2.25 13.69 -4.57
N ILE A 64 -2.47 12.72 -5.45
CA ILE A 64 -3.64 11.85 -5.42
C ILE A 64 -3.12 10.46 -5.08
N ASN A 65 -3.49 9.99 -3.90
CA ASN A 65 -3.25 8.65 -3.44
C ASN A 65 -4.61 7.99 -3.28
N THR A 66 -4.71 6.70 -3.58
CA THR A 66 -5.92 5.94 -3.27
C THR A 66 -5.58 4.48 -3.08
N ARG A 67 -6.49 3.74 -2.46
CA ARG A 67 -6.34 2.31 -2.26
C ARG A 67 -7.66 1.58 -2.34
N VAL A 68 -7.59 0.32 -2.76
CA VAL A 68 -8.74 -0.58 -2.81
C VAL A 68 -8.39 -1.92 -2.15
N PRO A 69 -9.31 -2.50 -1.36
CA PRO A 69 -9.03 -3.76 -0.68
C PRO A 69 -9.04 -4.91 -1.67
N ILE A 70 -8.15 -5.89 -1.47
CA ILE A 70 -8.08 -7.11 -2.27
C ILE A 70 -8.08 -8.36 -1.38
N SER A 71 -8.89 -9.35 -1.75
CA SER A 71 -8.91 -10.66 -1.08
C SER A 71 -8.06 -11.72 -1.79
N PHE A 72 -7.87 -11.53 -3.10
CA PHE A 72 -7.17 -12.46 -3.99
C PHE A 72 -6.07 -11.73 -4.74
N CYS A 73 -5.00 -12.45 -5.08
CA CYS A 73 -3.94 -11.93 -5.95
C CYS A 73 -4.50 -11.69 -7.36
N PRO A 74 -4.44 -10.46 -7.90
CA PRO A 74 -4.94 -10.15 -9.24
C PRO A 74 -4.27 -10.97 -10.36
N TRP A 75 -3.02 -11.40 -10.15
CA TRP A 75 -2.24 -12.12 -11.17
C TRP A 75 -2.42 -13.63 -11.17
N CYS A 76 -2.60 -14.26 -9.99
CA CYS A 76 -2.65 -15.72 -9.89
C CYS A 76 -3.86 -16.28 -9.14
N GLY A 77 -4.79 -15.42 -8.73
CA GLY A 77 -6.05 -15.81 -8.08
C GLY A 77 -5.91 -16.41 -6.68
N LYS A 78 -4.71 -16.48 -6.09
CA LYS A 78 -4.54 -17.03 -4.73
C LYS A 78 -5.18 -16.13 -3.69
N LYS A 79 -5.93 -16.72 -2.75
CA LYS A 79 -6.48 -16.02 -1.58
C LYS A 79 -5.34 -15.57 -0.66
N LEU A 80 -5.14 -14.26 -0.54
CA LEU A 80 -3.95 -13.65 0.06
C LEU A 80 -3.84 -13.95 1.55
N ALA A 81 -4.93 -13.73 2.30
CA ALA A 81 -4.98 -14.03 3.74
C ALA A 81 -4.62 -15.49 4.06
N LYS A 82 -5.02 -16.44 3.19
CA LYS A 82 -4.65 -17.85 3.35
C LYS A 82 -3.17 -18.09 3.03
N PHE A 83 -2.68 -17.54 1.92
CA PHE A 83 -1.32 -17.78 1.45
C PHE A 83 -0.26 -17.13 2.35
N TYR A 84 -0.52 -15.89 2.81
CA TYR A 84 0.40 -15.09 3.60
C TYR A 84 0.16 -15.13 5.10
N ARG A 85 -0.75 -15.99 5.60
CA ARG A 85 -1.13 -16.07 7.03
C ARG A 85 0.05 -16.02 8.02
N LYS A 86 1.17 -16.66 7.69
CA LYS A 86 2.37 -16.74 8.56
C LYS A 86 3.47 -15.73 8.22
N ASN A 87 3.37 -15.04 7.09
CA ASN A 87 4.46 -14.23 6.53
C ASN A 87 3.97 -12.85 6.04
N TYR A 88 2.80 -12.40 6.47
CA TYR A 88 2.20 -11.15 5.98
C TYR A 88 2.99 -9.91 6.42
N CYS A 89 3.72 -9.99 7.54
CA CYS A 89 4.59 -8.92 8.05
C CYS A 89 5.72 -8.53 7.08
N GLN A 90 5.98 -9.34 6.06
CA GLN A 90 6.94 -8.99 4.99
C GLN A 90 6.28 -8.17 3.86
N LEU A 91 4.94 -8.07 3.85
CA LEU A 91 4.18 -7.18 2.97
C LEU A 91 3.67 -5.93 3.70
N THR A 92 3.88 -5.83 5.01
CA THR A 92 3.53 -4.62 5.77
C THR A 92 4.62 -3.59 5.61
N ASP A 93 4.23 -2.35 5.41
CA ASP A 93 5.14 -1.21 5.31
C ASP A 93 4.53 -0.04 6.09
N PRO A 94 5.12 0.35 7.24
CA PRO A 94 4.57 1.41 8.09
C PRO A 94 4.46 2.76 7.38
N GLU A 95 5.47 3.12 6.58
CA GLU A 95 5.51 4.41 5.87
C GLU A 95 4.35 4.51 4.87
N ILE A 96 4.14 3.44 4.10
CA ILE A 96 3.02 3.32 3.16
C ILE A 96 1.68 3.30 3.90
N SER A 97 1.60 2.58 5.02
CA SER A 97 0.35 2.48 5.79
C SER A 97 -0.07 3.84 6.33
N ASP A 98 0.88 4.62 6.84
CA ASP A 98 0.61 5.95 7.39
C ASP A 98 0.24 6.96 6.30
N GLU A 99 0.78 6.84 5.08
CA GLU A 99 0.41 7.66 3.92
C GLU A 99 -1.11 7.62 3.64
N PHE A 100 -1.75 6.47 3.82
CA PHE A 100 -3.19 6.28 3.59
C PHE A 100 -4.07 6.44 4.84
N LYS A 101 -3.49 6.59 6.04
CA LYS A 101 -4.26 6.90 7.27
C LYS A 101 -4.63 8.38 7.35
N LEU A 102 -3.82 9.25 6.76
CA LEU A 102 -4.04 10.70 6.75
C LEU A 102 -5.31 11.11 5.98
N GLU A 103 -5.88 10.21 5.17
CA GLU A 103 -7.15 10.40 4.45
C GLU A 103 -8.40 10.16 5.32
N LYS A 104 -8.27 9.67 6.57
CA LYS A 104 -9.43 9.39 7.46
C LYS A 104 -9.88 10.60 8.32
N THR A 105 -9.42 11.81 8.02
CA THR A 105 -9.82 13.02 8.76
C THR A 105 -10.99 13.70 8.05
N ASP A 106 -12.20 13.18 8.31
CA ASP A 106 -13.48 13.87 8.07
C ASP A 106 -14.13 14.23 9.42
#